data_AF-A0A7Y3LFQ7-F1
#
_entry.id   AF-A0A7Y3LFQ7-F1
#
_cell.length_a   1.000
_cell.length_b   1.000
_cell.length_c   1.000
_cell.angle_alpha   90.00
_cell.angle_beta   90.00
_cell.angle_gamma   90.00
#
_symmetry.space_group_name_H-M   'P 1'
#
loop_
_entity.id
_entity.type
_entity.pdbx_description
1 polymer ?
#
loop_
_entity_poly.entity_id
_entity_poly.type
_entity_poly.pdbx_seq_one_letter_code
_entity_poly.pdbx_strand_id
1 'polypeptide(L)'
;MSTIDNTIKATHSLNRLHLTQKKIELTQELELIKNGPDIRELEAEFISVAMDYSRRKGISSLAWKELGVSPEVLAKAGISPIGKPERRPRTNK
;
A
#
# COMPACT_ATOMS: atom_id res chain seq x y z
N MET A 1 23.94 -35.60 36.29
CA MET A 1 22.71 -34.80 36.08
C MET A 1 23.11 -33.38 35.65
N SER A 2 23.85 -33.24 34.53
CA SER A 2 24.50 -31.96 34.18
C SER A 2 24.57 -31.73 32.66
N THR A 3 24.68 -32.80 31.88
CA THR A 3 24.65 -32.73 30.41
C THR A 3 23.29 -32.25 29.89
N ILE A 4 22.18 -32.82 30.39
CA ILE A 4 20.81 -32.49 29.95
C ILE A 4 20.48 -31.01 30.21
N ASP A 5 20.82 -30.50 31.40
CA ASP A 5 20.58 -29.09 31.75
C ASP A 5 21.37 -28.13 30.87
N ASN A 6 22.61 -28.49 30.52
CA ASN A 6 23.44 -27.70 29.61
C ASN A 6 22.85 -27.70 28.18
N THR A 7 22.33 -28.83 27.69
CA THR A 7 21.67 -28.89 26.37
C THR A 7 20.39 -28.06 26.35
N ILE A 8 19.58 -28.13 27.41
CA ILE A 8 18.35 -27.33 27.56
C ILE A 8 18.69 -25.83 27.54
N LYS A 9 19.70 -25.41 28.32
CA LYS A 9 20.15 -24.00 28.36
C LYS A 9 20.64 -23.50 27.00
N ALA A 10 21.43 -24.32 26.30
CA ALA A 10 21.93 -24.01 24.97
C ALA A 10 20.80 -23.92 23.93
N THR A 11 19.78 -24.77 24.04
CA THR A 11 18.60 -24.73 23.17
C THR A 11 17.81 -23.45 23.38
N HIS A 12 17.60 -23.03 24.63
CA HIS A 12 16.94 -21.77 24.94
C HIS A 12 17.72 -20.54 24.44
N SER A 13 19.05 -20.53 24.55
CA SER A 13 19.86 -19.43 24.03
C SER A 13 19.87 -19.36 22.51
N LEU A 14 19.97 -20.51 21.82
CA LEU A 14 19.86 -20.58 20.36
C LEU A 14 18.49 -20.14 19.85
N ASN A 15 17.40 -20.56 20.52
CA ASN A 15 16.05 -20.12 20.19
C ASN A 15 15.90 -18.60 20.34
N ARG A 16 16.46 -18.03 21.42
CA ARG A 16 16.45 -16.57 21.63
C ARG A 16 17.22 -15.84 20.53
N LEU A 17 18.36 -16.36 20.10
CA LEU A 17 19.14 -15.80 19.00
C LEU A 17 18.32 -15.81 17.70
N HIS A 18 17.68 -16.94 17.36
CA HIS A 18 16.87 -17.06 16.15
C HIS A 18 15.69 -16.08 16.14
N LEU A 19 14.96 -15.96 17.25
CA LEU A 19 13.85 -15.00 17.37
C LEU A 19 14.33 -13.55 17.26
N THR A 20 15.53 -13.25 17.78
CA THR A 20 16.14 -11.91 17.67
C THR A 20 16.48 -11.60 16.21
N GLN A 21 17.07 -12.57 15.49
CA GLN A 21 17.37 -12.42 14.07
C GLN A 21 16.09 -12.20 13.25
N LYS A 22 15.05 -13.00 13.48
CA LYS A 22 13.75 -12.84 12.81
C LYS A 22 13.13 -11.47 13.08
N LYS A 23 13.25 -10.94 14.31
CA LYS A 23 12.78 -9.59 14.63
C LYS A 23 13.53 -8.53 13.83
N ILE A 24 14.85 -8.65 13.66
CA ILE A 24 15.65 -7.72 12.86
C ILE A 24 15.19 -7.73 11.40
N GLU A 25 15.04 -8.92 10.81
CA GLU A 25 14.57 -9.09 9.42
C GLU A 25 13.20 -8.45 9.20
N LEU A 26 12.23 -8.75 10.08
CA LEU A 26 10.89 -8.16 10.01
C LEU A 26 10.91 -6.63 10.18
N THR A 27 11.82 -6.11 11.02
CA THR A 27 11.95 -4.66 11.21
C THR A 27 12.55 -4.01 9.95
N GLN A 28 13.53 -4.65 9.33
CA GLN A 28 14.11 -4.18 8.07
C GLN A 28 13.09 -4.20 6.94
N GLU A 29 12.28 -5.26 6.83
CA GLU A 29 11.20 -5.37 5.85
C GLU A 29 10.14 -4.27 6.06
N LEU A 30 9.74 -4.00 7.30
CA LEU A 30 8.82 -2.91 7.62
C LEU A 30 9.40 -1.54 7.25
N GLU A 31 10.68 -1.30 7.51
CA GLU A 31 11.33 -0.05 7.11
C GLU A 31 11.43 0.09 5.59
N LEU A 32 11.63 -1.00 4.85
CA LEU A 32 11.58 -0.99 3.38
C LEU A 32 10.18 -0.67 2.85
N ILE A 33 9.13 -1.21 3.47
CA ILE A 33 7.73 -0.93 3.10
C ILE A 33 7.37 0.53 3.42
N LYS A 34 7.78 1.04 4.58
CA LYS A 34 7.53 2.43 4.99
C LYS A 34 8.28 3.44 4.14
N ASN A 35 9.54 3.14 3.81
CA ASN A 35 10.41 3.98 3.02
C ASN A 35 10.42 3.55 1.55
N GLY A 36 9.31 2.98 1.07
CA GLY A 36 9.11 2.71 -0.35
C GLY A 36 9.42 3.96 -1.18
N PRO A 37 9.77 3.81 -2.47
CA PRO A 37 10.13 4.93 -3.32
C PRO A 37 9.07 6.04 -3.21
N ASP A 38 9.52 7.29 -3.13
CA ASP A 38 8.63 8.43 -3.07
C ASP A 38 7.87 8.55 -4.39
N ILE A 39 6.70 7.94 -4.46
CA ILE A 39 5.82 7.96 -5.63
C ILE A 39 4.86 9.14 -5.62
N ARG A 40 5.01 10.11 -4.71
CA ARG A 40 4.07 11.24 -4.59
C ARG A 40 4.06 12.11 -5.84
N GLU A 41 5.23 12.34 -6.44
CA GLU A 41 5.37 13.08 -7.69
C GLU A 41 4.70 12.32 -8.84
N LEU A 42 4.96 11.01 -8.95
CA LEU A 42 4.33 10.15 -9.95
C LEU A 42 2.80 10.06 -9.79
N GLU A 43 2.30 10.00 -8.55
CA GLU A 43 0.87 10.06 -8.26
C GLU A 43 0.27 11.40 -8.70
N ALA A 44 0.94 12.52 -8.43
CA ALA A 44 0.48 13.85 -8.84
C ALA A 44 0.42 13.99 -10.37
N GLU A 45 1.47 13.54 -11.07
CA GLU A 45 1.49 13.51 -12.54
C GLU A 45 0.39 12.63 -13.09
N PHE A 46 0.20 11.42 -12.53
CA PHE A 46 -0.88 10.52 -12.91
C PHE A 46 -2.24 11.20 -12.75
N ILE A 47 -2.51 11.80 -11.58
CA ILE A 47 -3.76 12.50 -11.30
C ILE A 47 -4.04 13.59 -12.34
N SER A 48 -2.99 14.31 -12.77
CA SER A 48 -3.13 15.40 -13.74
C SER A 48 -3.56 14.94 -15.14
N VAL A 49 -3.16 13.74 -15.57
CA VAL A 49 -3.40 13.25 -16.95
C VAL A 49 -4.44 12.14 -17.05
N ALA A 50 -4.73 11.42 -15.96
CA ALA A 50 -5.50 10.18 -15.99
C ALA A 50 -6.94 10.36 -16.45
N MET A 51 -7.63 11.46 -16.07
CA MET A 51 -9.00 11.71 -16.51
C MET A 51 -9.08 11.87 -18.02
N ASP A 52 -8.26 12.76 -18.57
CA ASP A 52 -8.25 13.09 -19.98
C ASP A 52 -7.86 11.88 -20.84
N TYR A 53 -6.86 11.13 -20.37
CA TYR A 53 -6.48 9.88 -21.02
C TYR A 53 -7.64 8.87 -21.01
N SER A 54 -8.31 8.70 -19.86
CA SER A 54 -9.45 7.80 -19.72
C SER A 54 -10.60 8.18 -20.65
N ARG A 55 -10.91 9.48 -20.78
CA ARG A 55 -11.93 9.99 -21.70
C ARG A 55 -11.57 9.73 -23.15
N ARG A 56 -10.32 10.00 -23.55
CA ARG A 56 -9.84 9.77 -24.92
C ARG A 56 -9.82 8.29 -25.31
N LYS A 57 -9.57 7.40 -24.35
CA LYS A 57 -9.40 5.96 -24.59
C LYS A 57 -10.61 5.12 -24.18
N GLY A 58 -11.65 5.72 -23.59
CA GLY A 58 -12.80 4.99 -23.08
C GLY A 58 -12.47 4.04 -21.91
N ILE A 59 -11.48 4.38 -21.10
CA ILE A 59 -11.03 3.53 -19.98
C ILE A 59 -11.93 3.78 -18.77
N SER A 60 -12.44 2.70 -18.18
CA SER A 60 -13.30 2.75 -17.01
C SER A 60 -12.49 2.76 -15.71
N SER A 61 -13.10 3.24 -14.62
CA SER A 61 -12.53 3.14 -13.27
C SER A 61 -12.22 1.70 -12.87
N LEU A 62 -13.00 0.72 -13.39
CA LEU A 62 -12.79 -0.70 -13.09
C LEU A 62 -11.49 -1.19 -13.72
N ALA A 63 -11.23 -0.83 -14.98
CA ALA A 63 -9.98 -1.20 -15.66
C ALA A 63 -8.73 -0.71 -14.91
N TRP A 64 -8.77 0.49 -14.34
CA TRP A 64 -7.68 0.99 -13.49
C TRP A 64 -7.51 0.23 -12.18
N LYS A 65 -8.62 -0.19 -11.55
CA LYS A 65 -8.58 -0.99 -10.32
C LYS A 65 -8.01 -2.38 -10.57
N GLU A 66 -8.32 -3.02 -11.70
CA GLU A 66 -7.74 -4.29 -12.10
C GLU A 66 -6.21 -4.20 -12.28
N LEU A 67 -5.68 -3.02 -12.64
CA LEU A 67 -4.25 -2.74 -12.71
C LEU A 67 -3.64 -2.33 -11.36
N GLY A 68 -4.42 -2.32 -10.28
CA GLY A 68 -3.95 -2.01 -8.93
C GLY A 68 -3.95 -0.52 -8.56
N VAL A 69 -4.53 0.36 -9.39
CA VAL A 69 -4.67 1.79 -9.01
C VAL A 69 -5.71 1.92 -7.91
N SER A 70 -5.32 2.55 -6.80
CA SER A 70 -6.21 2.68 -5.64
C SER A 70 -7.43 3.55 -5.95
N PRO A 71 -8.60 3.27 -5.33
CA PRO A 71 -9.79 4.10 -5.51
C PRO A 71 -9.58 5.57 -5.10
N GLU A 72 -8.68 5.82 -4.16
CA GLU A 72 -8.35 7.17 -3.69
C GLU A 72 -7.63 7.98 -4.79
N VAL A 73 -6.63 7.37 -5.44
CA VAL A 73 -5.91 8.01 -6.56
C VAL A 73 -6.85 8.29 -7.72
N LEU A 74 -7.74 7.35 -8.05
CA LEU A 74 -8.76 7.56 -9.09
C LEU A 74 -9.74 8.66 -8.73
N ALA A 75 -10.16 8.76 -7.47
CA ALA A 75 -11.02 9.83 -7.00
C ALA A 75 -10.33 11.19 -7.08
N LYS A 76 -9.04 11.28 -6.71
CA LYS A 76 -8.22 12.50 -6.88
C LYS A 76 -8.07 12.89 -8.36
N ALA A 77 -7.93 11.91 -9.24
CA ALA A 77 -7.96 12.09 -10.70
C ALA A 77 -9.36 12.41 -11.25
N GLY A 78 -10.39 12.50 -10.39
CA GLY A 78 -11.79 12.74 -10.78
C GLY A 78 -12.43 11.61 -11.60
N ILE A 79 -11.83 10.42 -11.60
CA ILE A 79 -12.37 9.20 -12.19
C ILE A 79 -13.28 8.54 -11.14
N SER A 80 -14.50 9.06 -11.02
CA SER A 80 -15.47 8.52 -10.07
C SER A 80 -15.97 7.13 -10.50
N PRO A 81 -16.18 6.20 -9.56
CA PRO A 81 -16.97 5.01 -9.82
C PRO A 81 -18.36 5.46 -10.27
N ILE A 82 -18.85 4.88 -11.37
CA ILE A 82 -20.23 5.07 -11.84
C ILE A 82 -21.17 4.79 -10.65
N GLY A 83 -21.72 5.83 -10.02
CA GLY A 83 -22.63 5.66 -8.87
C GLY A 83 -22.68 6.74 -7.78
N LYS A 84 -21.81 7.75 -7.74
CA LYS A 84 -22.02 8.91 -6.85
C LYS A 84 -22.66 10.07 -7.64
N PRO A 85 -23.91 10.48 -7.36
CA PRO A 85 -24.48 11.66 -7.97
C PRO A 85 -23.70 12.88 -7.49
N GLU A 86 -23.13 13.61 -8.45
CA GLU A 86 -22.65 14.98 -8.32
C GLU A 86 -23.62 15.78 -7.45
N ARG A 87 -23.25 16.09 -6.20
CA ARG A 87 -24.00 17.02 -5.36
C ARG A 87 -23.80 18.43 -5.94
N ARG A 88 -24.52 18.77 -7.01
CA ARG A 88 -24.61 20.16 -7.46
C ARG A 88 -25.22 20.98 -6.31
N PRO A 89 -24.64 22.13 -5.91
CA PRO A 89 -25.27 22.99 -4.94
C PRO A 89 -26.61 23.46 -5.52
N ARG A 90 -27.70 23.18 -4.80
CA ARG A 90 -29.01 23.77 -5.11
C ARG A 90 -28.88 25.26 -4.82
N THR A 91 -28.68 26.08 -5.84
CA THR A 91 -28.94 27.51 -5.77
C THR A 91 -30.42 27.68 -5.47
N ASN A 92 -30.76 27.98 -4.21
CA ASN A 92 -32.09 28.43 -3.86
C ASN A 92 -32.17 29.93 -4.18
N LYS A 93 -33.13 30.29 -5.02
CA LYS A 93 -33.50 31.67 -5.36
C LYS A 93 -34.42 32.23 -4.30
#